data_AF-A0A401ZS34-F1
#
_entry.id   AF-A0A401ZS34-F1
#
_cell.length_a   1.000
_cell.length_b   1.000
_cell.length_c   1.000
_cell.angle_alpha   90.00
_cell.angle_beta   90.00
_cell.angle_gamma   90.00
#
_symmetry.space_group_name_H-M   'P 1'
#
loop_
_entity.id
_entity.type
_entity.pdbx_description
1 polymer ?
#
loop_
_entity_poly.entity_id
_entity_poly.type
_entity_poly.pdbx_seq_one_letter_code
_entity_poly.pdbx_strand_id
1 'polypeptide(L)'
;MLHVPDKPSVEESAPVLPASQPSTPNVKITYQRPGPRKRSHTTEWFAFACVMILVALLSYGVGAMMTLNRGDSSSSSSSSSSSSSDTMSMSDSSSSSADTSNVPLATQKYGDQPATYKVDADGAKHFTLTAEQVMWEVTAGHRVLAWTINGTVPGPKITVNAGDHIRITFINHFPKATAVHWHGLEVSTHEDGVPGLGQKPIEPGQTYNFDFTLHDQDVGTHWYHSHYDDMEQETNGFYGAFIVNPRPGSPQQIKSDVEYDQFVAAMSGYYVINGKAFPDTQPIIVKHGQNVHIRLFGADANSIHPMHLHGHSFQIVAEDGHMVTQPITKDTVQLAPGETYDLVFNAWSTPGSMYPFHCHILSHLMNPGQTGTEMGGLITLVEYAK
;
A
#
# COMPACT_ATOMS: atom_id res chain seq x y z
N MET A 1 -12.12 -43.58 56.90
CA MET A 1 -12.63 -44.90 56.49
C MET A 1 -14.10 -44.78 56.16
N LEU A 2 -14.44 -44.68 54.87
CA LEU A 2 -15.80 -44.83 54.35
C LEU A 2 -15.67 -45.58 53.03
N HIS A 3 -16.29 -46.76 52.99
CA HIS A 3 -16.18 -47.79 51.97
C HIS A 3 -17.32 -47.59 50.97
N VAL A 4 -17.00 -47.47 49.69
CA VAL A 4 -17.96 -47.37 48.58
C VAL A 4 -17.86 -48.67 47.76
N PRO A 5 -18.97 -49.37 47.47
CA PRO A 5 -18.93 -50.69 46.83
C PRO A 5 -18.77 -50.62 45.30
N ASP A 6 -18.12 -51.65 44.76
CA ASP A 6 -17.78 -51.83 43.35
C ASP A 6 -18.99 -52.00 42.42
N LYS A 7 -18.88 -51.41 41.22
CA LYS A 7 -19.81 -51.51 40.10
C LYS A 7 -19.25 -52.50 39.05
N PRO A 8 -20.06 -53.36 38.40
CA PRO A 8 -19.55 -54.40 37.51
C PRO A 8 -19.05 -53.86 36.17
N SER A 9 -18.02 -54.53 35.64
CA SER A 9 -17.35 -54.28 34.36
C SER A 9 -18.24 -54.56 33.15
N VAL A 10 -18.34 -53.58 32.25
CA VAL A 10 -18.90 -53.73 30.90
C VAL A 10 -17.72 -53.88 29.94
N GLU A 11 -17.67 -55.02 29.24
CA GLU A 11 -16.76 -55.24 28.10
C GLU A 11 -17.17 -54.33 26.94
N GLU A 12 -16.30 -53.40 26.54
CA GLU A 12 -16.45 -52.62 25.33
C GLU A 12 -15.48 -53.17 24.27
N SER A 13 -16.07 -53.74 23.22
CA SER A 13 -15.40 -54.33 22.06
C SER A 13 -14.67 -53.26 21.24
N ALA A 14 -13.40 -53.53 20.92
CA ALA A 14 -12.55 -52.69 20.07
C ALA A 14 -13.10 -52.53 18.63
N PRO A 15 -12.93 -51.36 17.99
CA PRO A 15 -13.40 -51.12 16.63
C PRO A 15 -12.56 -51.85 15.58
N VAL A 16 -13.26 -52.52 14.66
CA VAL A 16 -12.72 -53.24 13.50
C VAL A 16 -12.21 -52.24 12.46
N LEU A 17 -10.93 -52.35 12.10
CA LEU A 17 -10.30 -51.59 11.01
C LEU A 17 -10.80 -52.11 9.63
N PRO A 18 -11.14 -51.23 8.67
CA PRO A 18 -11.55 -51.67 7.34
C PRO A 18 -10.36 -52.19 6.52
N ALA A 19 -10.65 -53.24 5.75
CA ALA A 19 -9.72 -54.03 4.95
C ALA A 19 -8.99 -53.23 3.87
N SER A 20 -7.72 -53.59 3.68
CA SER A 20 -6.79 -53.12 2.65
C SER A 20 -7.32 -53.34 1.22
N GLN A 21 -7.27 -52.29 0.40
CA GLN A 21 -7.48 -52.32 -1.04
C GLN A 21 -6.35 -53.11 -1.77
N PRO A 22 -6.63 -53.78 -2.90
CA PRO A 22 -5.64 -54.57 -3.63
C PRO A 22 -4.59 -53.70 -4.33
N SER A 23 -3.35 -54.19 -4.33
CA SER A 23 -2.17 -53.57 -4.92
C SER A 23 -2.25 -53.48 -6.45
N THR A 24 -1.94 -52.30 -6.98
CA THR A 24 -1.71 -52.07 -8.41
C THR A 24 -0.35 -52.66 -8.84
N PRO A 25 -0.20 -53.12 -10.10
CA PRO A 25 1.04 -53.76 -10.55
C PRO A 25 2.18 -52.75 -10.69
N ASN A 26 3.36 -53.14 -10.21
CA ASN A 26 4.61 -52.40 -10.31
C ASN A 26 5.00 -52.14 -11.77
N VAL A 27 4.87 -50.89 -12.23
CA VAL A 27 5.52 -50.42 -13.45
C VAL A 27 6.98 -50.11 -13.12
N LYS A 28 7.91 -50.92 -13.62
CA LYS A 28 9.34 -50.61 -13.62
C LYS A 28 9.58 -49.40 -14.54
N ILE A 29 9.72 -48.21 -13.98
CA ILE A 29 10.26 -47.05 -14.70
C ILE A 29 11.79 -47.14 -14.64
N THR A 30 12.41 -47.50 -15.76
CA THR A 30 13.85 -47.38 -15.94
C THR A 30 14.21 -45.91 -16.16
N TYR A 31 14.85 -45.29 -15.16
CA TYR A 31 15.44 -43.97 -15.32
C TYR A 31 16.68 -44.07 -16.22
N GLN A 32 16.58 -43.62 -17.48
CA GLN A 32 17.78 -43.34 -18.28
C GLN A 32 18.36 -42.00 -17.81
N ARG A 33 19.64 -42.01 -17.41
CA ARG A 33 20.39 -40.79 -17.11
C ARG A 33 20.54 -39.95 -18.39
N PRO A 34 20.31 -38.62 -18.37
CA PRO A 34 20.66 -37.78 -19.50
C PRO A 34 22.18 -37.77 -19.68
N GLY A 35 22.65 -37.99 -20.91
CA GLY A 35 24.06 -37.78 -21.27
C GLY A 35 24.46 -36.29 -21.17
N PRO A 36 25.76 -35.98 -21.07
CA PRO A 36 26.23 -34.61 -20.90
C PRO A 36 25.87 -33.75 -22.12
N ARG A 37 25.20 -32.60 -21.88
CA ARG A 37 24.93 -31.58 -22.90
C ARG A 37 26.27 -30.98 -23.37
N LYS A 38 26.57 -31.08 -24.67
CA LYS A 38 27.63 -30.29 -25.31
C LYS A 38 27.24 -28.80 -25.26
N ARG A 39 28.03 -27.99 -24.55
CA ARG A 39 27.95 -26.51 -24.62
C ARG A 39 28.33 -26.06 -26.04
N SER A 40 27.48 -25.26 -26.68
CA SER A 40 27.82 -24.60 -27.94
C SER A 40 28.62 -23.32 -27.65
N HIS A 41 29.81 -23.21 -28.23
CA HIS A 41 30.73 -22.06 -28.11
C HIS A 41 30.21 -20.72 -28.68
N THR A 42 28.95 -20.66 -29.13
CA THR A 42 28.37 -19.49 -29.82
C THR A 42 27.78 -18.45 -28.85
N THR A 43 27.36 -18.83 -27.65
CA THR A 43 26.75 -17.90 -26.68
C THR A 43 27.76 -17.07 -25.89
N GLU A 44 29.00 -17.54 -25.74
CA GLU A 44 30.05 -16.82 -25.01
C GLU A 44 30.63 -15.65 -25.83
N TRP A 45 30.69 -15.77 -27.16
CA TRP A 45 31.17 -14.69 -28.04
C TRP A 45 30.22 -13.49 -28.12
N PHE A 46 28.90 -13.71 -28.06
CA PHE A 46 27.92 -12.62 -28.04
C PHE A 46 27.97 -11.81 -26.75
N ALA A 47 28.14 -12.47 -25.60
CA ALA A 47 28.27 -11.79 -24.31
C ALA A 47 29.56 -10.93 -24.25
N PHE A 48 30.67 -11.41 -24.79
CA PHE A 48 31.92 -10.64 -24.85
C PHE A 48 31.84 -9.43 -25.80
N ALA A 49 31.15 -9.56 -26.93
CA ALA A 49 30.97 -8.45 -27.88
C ALA A 49 30.10 -7.32 -27.29
N CYS A 50 29.03 -7.65 -26.56
CA CYS A 50 28.16 -6.66 -25.92
C CYS A 50 28.88 -5.87 -24.81
N VAL A 51 29.73 -6.53 -24.01
CA VAL A 51 30.52 -5.87 -22.95
C VAL A 51 31.55 -4.90 -23.54
N MET A 52 32.20 -5.27 -24.65
CA MET A 52 33.17 -4.39 -25.32
C MET A 52 32.54 -3.14 -25.95
N ILE A 53 31.31 -3.25 -26.46
CA ILE A 53 30.55 -2.10 -26.98
C ILE A 53 30.13 -1.16 -25.85
N LEU A 54 29.71 -1.69 -24.69
CA LEU A 54 29.38 -0.90 -23.50
C LEU A 54 30.59 -0.15 -22.93
N VAL A 55 31.77 -0.79 -22.88
CA VAL A 55 33.01 -0.14 -22.42
C VAL A 55 33.48 0.94 -23.40
N ALA A 56 33.31 0.74 -24.71
CA ALA A 56 33.63 1.75 -25.74
C ALA A 56 32.70 2.97 -25.67
N LEU A 57 31.40 2.79 -25.41
CA LEU A 57 30.45 3.89 -25.28
C LEU A 57 30.68 4.73 -24.01
N LEU A 58 31.04 4.08 -22.89
CA LEU A 58 31.38 4.76 -21.64
C LEU A 58 32.70 5.55 -21.73
N SER A 59 33.65 5.12 -22.56
CA SER A 59 34.93 5.82 -22.75
C SER A 59 34.87 6.99 -23.73
N TYR A 60 33.86 7.06 -24.61
CA TYR A 60 33.57 8.25 -25.44
C TYR A 60 32.77 9.33 -24.70
N GLY A 61 31.94 8.95 -23.71
CA GLY A 61 31.13 9.91 -22.93
C GLY A 61 31.92 10.83 -21.99
N VAL A 62 33.12 10.40 -21.55
CA VAL A 62 33.97 11.19 -20.63
C VAL A 62 34.96 12.10 -21.40
N GLY A 63 35.25 11.80 -22.67
CA GLY A 63 36.17 12.58 -23.50
C GLY A 63 35.57 13.84 -24.15
N ALA A 64 34.24 13.95 -24.21
CA ALA A 64 33.55 15.07 -24.86
C ALA A 64 33.26 16.28 -23.95
N MET A 65 33.57 16.17 -22.64
CA MET A 65 33.35 17.27 -21.67
C MET A 65 34.63 18.05 -21.31
N MET A 66 35.79 17.72 -21.91
CA MET A 66 37.08 18.36 -21.61
C MET A 66 37.73 19.11 -22.80
N THR A 67 36.97 19.56 -23.80
CA THR A 67 37.51 20.32 -24.96
C THR A 67 36.77 21.60 -25.34
N LEU A 68 35.91 22.13 -24.47
CA LEU A 68 35.31 23.46 -24.66
C LEU A 68 35.59 24.40 -23.49
N ASN A 69 36.86 24.73 -23.27
CA ASN A 69 37.25 26.05 -22.76
C ASN A 69 38.74 26.33 -23.00
N ARG A 70 39.06 26.76 -24.21
CA ARG A 70 40.31 27.49 -24.51
C ARG A 70 39.93 28.92 -24.84
N GLY A 71 40.26 29.84 -23.92
CA GLY A 71 40.21 31.28 -24.10
C GLY A 71 41.38 31.89 -23.32
N ASP A 72 42.13 32.75 -23.99
CA ASP A 72 43.51 33.16 -23.72
C ASP A 72 43.80 33.79 -22.36
N SER A 73 44.99 33.51 -21.82
CA SER A 73 45.58 34.20 -20.66
C SER A 73 46.74 35.11 -21.10
N SER A 74 46.48 36.42 -21.08
CA SER A 74 47.52 37.45 -21.03
C SER A 74 47.67 37.96 -19.59
N SER A 75 48.91 37.97 -19.11
CA SER A 75 49.33 38.41 -17.78
C SER A 75 49.16 39.91 -17.55
N SER A 76 48.59 40.30 -16.40
CA SER A 76 48.99 41.53 -15.69
C SER A 76 48.62 41.46 -14.21
N SER A 77 49.60 41.76 -13.37
CA SER A 77 49.56 41.91 -11.92
C SER A 77 48.61 43.02 -11.44
N SER A 78 47.92 42.79 -10.32
CA SER A 78 47.86 43.74 -9.19
C SER A 78 47.08 43.18 -8.01
N SER A 79 47.52 43.63 -6.83
CA SER A 79 47.07 43.34 -5.47
C SER A 79 45.62 43.73 -5.16
N SER A 80 44.93 42.96 -4.30
CA SER A 80 44.18 43.49 -3.13
C SER A 80 43.37 42.41 -2.36
N SER A 81 43.54 42.42 -1.04
CA SER A 81 42.53 42.30 0.04
C SER A 81 41.44 41.21 0.04
N SER A 82 41.47 40.44 1.15
CA SER A 82 40.34 39.94 1.97
C SER A 82 39.12 39.33 1.27
N SER A 83 39.05 38.00 1.25
CA SER A 83 37.86 37.23 0.93
C SER A 83 36.98 37.02 2.18
N SER A 84 35.88 37.75 2.25
CA SER A 84 34.68 37.38 3.01
C SER A 84 33.95 36.28 2.23
N SER A 85 33.51 35.24 2.91
CA SER A 85 32.71 34.15 2.35
C SER A 85 31.28 34.61 2.07
N ASP A 86 30.92 34.78 0.81
CA ASP A 86 29.53 34.92 0.37
C ASP A 86 28.86 33.53 0.36
N THR A 87 28.15 33.22 1.44
CA THR A 87 27.11 32.18 1.46
C THR A 87 25.88 32.70 0.72
N MET A 88 25.53 32.06 -0.39
CA MET A 88 24.25 32.21 -1.07
C MET A 88 23.12 31.80 -0.12
N SER A 89 22.45 32.80 0.46
CA SER A 89 21.22 32.61 1.22
C SER A 89 20.11 32.23 0.22
N MET A 90 19.71 30.96 0.24
CA MET A 90 18.44 30.54 -0.34
C MET A 90 17.35 31.23 0.49
N SER A 91 16.68 32.19 -0.14
CA SER A 91 15.51 32.85 0.43
C SER A 91 14.48 31.81 0.83
N ASP A 92 14.12 31.82 2.11
CA ASP A 92 12.93 31.16 2.65
C ASP A 92 11.76 31.42 1.71
N SER A 93 11.34 30.38 1.01
CA SER A 93 10.03 30.33 0.39
C SER A 93 9.07 30.20 1.56
N SER A 94 8.61 31.35 2.05
CA SER A 94 7.54 31.44 3.03
C SER A 94 6.38 30.60 2.52
N SER A 95 6.18 29.42 3.12
CA SER A 95 4.94 28.68 3.00
C SER A 95 3.85 29.65 3.42
N SER A 96 3.05 30.13 2.48
CA SER A 96 1.81 30.80 2.81
C SER A 96 1.01 29.76 3.59
N SER A 97 0.96 29.90 4.92
CA SER A 97 0.07 29.12 5.75
C SER A 97 -1.32 29.35 5.19
N ALA A 98 -1.86 28.36 4.48
CA ALA A 98 -3.21 28.44 3.95
C ALA A 98 -4.13 28.83 5.11
N ASP A 99 -4.97 29.84 4.91
CA ASP A 99 -5.90 30.26 5.95
C ASP A 99 -6.91 29.13 6.20
N THR A 100 -6.63 28.33 7.23
CA THR A 100 -7.46 27.18 7.60
C THR A 100 -8.65 27.58 8.47
N SER A 101 -8.87 28.87 8.73
CA SER A 101 -9.91 29.33 9.67
C SER A 101 -11.34 28.95 9.26
N ASN A 102 -11.58 28.77 7.96
CA ASN A 102 -12.88 28.42 7.38
C ASN A 102 -13.00 26.94 6.98
N VAL A 103 -11.95 26.13 7.20
CA VAL A 103 -12.00 24.70 6.89
C VAL A 103 -12.79 23.97 7.97
N PRO A 104 -13.85 23.21 7.62
CA PRO A 104 -14.67 22.52 8.61
C PRO A 104 -13.89 21.42 9.33
N LEU A 105 -14.30 21.08 10.55
CA LEU A 105 -13.78 19.90 11.23
C LEU A 105 -14.29 18.62 10.54
N ALA A 106 -13.45 17.58 10.51
CA ALA A 106 -13.89 16.25 10.09
C ALA A 106 -15.07 15.79 10.97
N THR A 107 -16.13 15.28 10.33
CA THR A 107 -17.33 14.80 11.05
C THR A 107 -17.16 13.38 11.56
N GLN A 108 -16.27 12.61 10.94
CA GLN A 108 -15.94 11.24 11.31
C GLN A 108 -14.64 11.20 12.10
N LYS A 109 -14.58 10.29 13.07
CA LYS A 109 -13.35 10.03 13.80
C LYS A 109 -12.37 9.20 12.96
N TYR A 110 -12.85 8.27 12.15
CA TYR A 110 -12.02 7.33 11.38
C TYR A 110 -12.47 7.30 9.92
N GLY A 111 -11.53 7.07 9.00
CA GLY A 111 -11.81 6.96 7.57
C GLY A 111 -12.19 5.56 7.13
N ASP A 112 -11.90 5.24 5.87
CA ASP A 112 -12.09 3.91 5.26
C ASP A 112 -13.53 3.38 5.39
N GLN A 113 -14.50 4.28 5.39
CA GLN A 113 -15.92 3.92 5.45
C GLN A 113 -16.36 3.30 4.11
N PRO A 114 -17.27 2.31 4.08
CA PRO A 114 -17.75 1.76 2.82
C PRO A 114 -18.36 2.85 1.92
N ALA A 115 -17.90 2.92 0.67
CA ALA A 115 -18.45 3.82 -0.32
C ALA A 115 -19.88 3.39 -0.69
N THR A 116 -20.82 4.32 -0.60
CA THR A 116 -22.21 4.08 -1.01
C THR A 116 -22.40 4.35 -2.49
N TYR A 117 -23.22 3.54 -3.15
CA TYR A 117 -23.59 3.71 -4.56
C TYR A 117 -25.08 3.47 -4.78
N LYS A 118 -25.56 3.95 -5.92
CA LYS A 118 -26.87 3.59 -6.48
C LYS A 118 -26.66 2.70 -7.69
N VAL A 119 -27.68 1.93 -8.07
CA VAL A 119 -27.66 1.17 -9.33
C VAL A 119 -28.51 1.93 -10.34
N ASP A 120 -27.89 2.31 -11.45
CA ASP A 120 -28.53 3.01 -12.54
C ASP A 120 -29.41 2.07 -13.38
N ALA A 121 -30.21 2.63 -14.29
CA ALA A 121 -31.15 1.86 -15.12
C ALA A 121 -30.45 0.85 -16.06
N ASP A 122 -29.20 1.12 -16.44
CA ASP A 122 -28.35 0.24 -17.23
C ASP A 122 -27.62 -0.83 -16.39
N GLY A 123 -27.79 -0.80 -15.06
CA GLY A 123 -27.13 -1.69 -14.12
C GLY A 123 -25.78 -1.18 -13.61
N ALA A 124 -25.33 0.01 -14.03
CA ALA A 124 -24.08 0.58 -13.54
C ALA A 124 -24.16 0.91 -12.04
N LYS A 125 -23.08 0.63 -11.31
CA LYS A 125 -22.91 1.07 -9.93
C LYS A 125 -22.40 2.51 -9.93
N HIS A 126 -23.28 3.44 -9.57
CA HIS A 126 -23.02 4.87 -9.59
C HIS A 126 -22.64 5.39 -8.20
N PHE A 127 -21.38 5.78 -8.05
CA PHE A 127 -20.82 6.43 -6.87
C PHE A 127 -20.84 7.95 -7.03
N THR A 128 -20.97 8.66 -5.92
CA THR A 128 -20.72 10.11 -5.86
C THR A 128 -19.64 10.37 -4.83
N LEU A 129 -18.54 10.97 -5.28
CA LEU A 129 -17.38 11.28 -4.46
C LEU A 129 -17.09 12.78 -4.53
N THR A 130 -16.65 13.36 -3.43
CA THR A 130 -16.36 14.80 -3.31
C THR A 130 -14.95 15.01 -2.79
N ALA A 131 -14.14 15.76 -3.52
CA ALA A 131 -12.88 16.31 -2.99
C ALA A 131 -13.20 17.49 -2.06
N GLU A 132 -12.93 17.38 -0.76
CA GLU A 132 -13.17 18.45 0.20
C GLU A 132 -12.10 18.52 1.30
N GLN A 133 -11.79 19.75 1.74
CA GLN A 133 -10.81 19.95 2.80
C GLN A 133 -11.50 19.84 4.17
N VAL A 134 -10.84 19.16 5.10
CA VAL A 134 -11.27 19.12 6.51
C VAL A 134 -10.07 19.31 7.44
N MET A 135 -10.33 19.83 8.63
CA MET A 135 -9.38 19.73 9.74
C MET A 135 -9.50 18.34 10.34
N TRP A 136 -8.54 17.47 9.99
CA TRP A 136 -8.48 16.08 10.43
C TRP A 136 -7.67 15.95 11.71
N GLU A 137 -8.23 15.31 12.73
CA GLU A 137 -7.51 15.04 13.98
C GLU A 137 -6.64 13.79 13.83
N VAL A 138 -5.32 13.95 13.73
CA VAL A 138 -4.38 12.83 13.57
C VAL A 138 -4.15 12.08 14.88
N THR A 139 -4.15 12.81 16.00
CA THR A 139 -4.14 12.30 17.37
C THR A 139 -4.81 13.33 18.28
N ALA A 140 -5.23 12.94 19.48
CA ALA A 140 -6.03 13.74 20.40
C ALA A 140 -5.49 15.18 20.56
N GLY A 141 -6.30 16.17 20.16
CA GLY A 141 -5.93 17.59 20.28
C GLY A 141 -5.03 18.13 19.16
N HIS A 142 -4.57 17.29 18.24
CA HIS A 142 -3.71 17.67 17.12
C HIS A 142 -4.45 17.49 15.80
N ARG A 143 -4.78 18.62 15.16
CA ARG A 143 -5.46 18.65 13.86
C ARG A 143 -4.53 19.17 12.78
N VAL A 144 -4.65 18.58 11.60
CA VAL A 144 -3.94 18.97 10.38
C VAL A 144 -4.95 19.29 9.29
N LEU A 145 -4.57 20.13 8.34
CA LEU A 145 -5.34 20.31 7.11
C LEU A 145 -5.24 19.03 6.29
N ALA A 146 -6.36 18.41 6.00
CA ALA A 146 -6.43 17.23 5.14
C ALA A 146 -7.17 17.53 3.84
N TRP A 147 -6.66 16.98 2.74
CA TRP A 147 -7.27 16.98 1.42
C TRP A 147 -7.95 15.64 1.25
N THR A 148 -9.28 15.58 1.30
CA THR A 148 -9.99 14.30 1.49
C THR A 148 -10.93 13.99 0.36
N ILE A 149 -11.28 12.71 0.24
CA ILE A 149 -12.48 12.28 -0.46
C ILE A 149 -13.58 12.03 0.59
N ASN A 150 -14.73 12.67 0.43
CA ASN A 150 -15.90 12.60 1.33
C ASN A 150 -15.59 12.90 2.81
N GLY A 151 -14.63 13.79 3.07
CA GLY A 151 -14.40 14.33 4.42
C GLY A 151 -13.62 13.41 5.34
N THR A 152 -13.05 12.31 4.84
CA THR A 152 -12.36 11.30 5.65
C THR A 152 -10.96 10.96 5.13
N VAL A 153 -10.09 10.51 6.05
CA VAL A 153 -8.77 9.95 5.71
C VAL A 153 -8.61 8.56 6.35
N PRO A 154 -8.40 7.48 5.57
CA PRO A 154 -8.53 7.42 4.11
C PRO A 154 -9.96 7.78 3.66
N GLY A 155 -10.12 8.05 2.38
CA GLY A 155 -11.43 8.19 1.74
C GLY A 155 -12.27 6.90 1.80
N PRO A 156 -13.51 6.94 1.31
CA PRO A 156 -14.40 5.78 1.35
C PRO A 156 -13.88 4.56 0.57
N LYS A 157 -13.90 3.39 1.19
CA LYS A 157 -13.56 2.12 0.55
C LYS A 157 -14.57 1.76 -0.54
N ILE A 158 -14.13 1.75 -1.80
CA ILE A 158 -14.90 1.21 -2.91
C ILE A 158 -14.71 -0.31 -2.92
N THR A 159 -15.79 -1.09 -2.90
CA THR A 159 -15.74 -2.55 -3.01
C THR A 159 -16.75 -3.03 -4.02
N VAL A 160 -16.24 -3.62 -5.09
CA VAL A 160 -16.96 -4.00 -6.30
C VAL A 160 -16.49 -5.39 -6.76
N ASN A 161 -17.04 -5.91 -7.85
CA ASN A 161 -16.63 -7.18 -8.45
C ASN A 161 -16.14 -6.93 -9.87
N ALA A 162 -15.26 -7.80 -10.35
CA ALA A 162 -14.99 -7.92 -11.77
C ALA A 162 -16.31 -8.09 -12.56
N GLY A 163 -16.42 -7.41 -13.68
CA GLY A 163 -17.63 -7.33 -14.49
C GLY A 163 -18.63 -6.24 -14.10
N ASP A 164 -18.46 -5.58 -12.96
CA ASP A 164 -19.29 -4.43 -12.64
C ASP A 164 -19.00 -3.28 -13.63
N HIS A 165 -20.06 -2.63 -14.08
CA HIS A 165 -19.97 -1.34 -14.77
C HIS A 165 -20.01 -0.24 -13.71
N ILE A 166 -18.95 0.58 -13.65
CA ILE A 166 -18.73 1.59 -12.64
C ILE A 166 -18.96 2.98 -13.26
N ARG A 167 -19.74 3.80 -12.56
CA ARG A 167 -19.88 5.23 -12.85
C ARG A 167 -19.52 6.02 -11.60
N ILE A 168 -18.68 7.05 -11.73
CA ILE A 168 -18.27 7.89 -10.60
C ILE A 168 -18.50 9.34 -10.97
N THR A 169 -19.39 10.01 -10.26
CA THR A 169 -19.49 11.47 -10.28
C THR A 169 -18.56 12.04 -9.23
N PHE A 170 -17.45 12.62 -9.68
CA PHE A 170 -16.43 13.23 -8.84
C PHE A 170 -16.57 14.75 -8.84
N ILE A 171 -16.83 15.34 -7.67
CA ILE A 171 -17.10 16.77 -7.52
C ILE A 171 -15.95 17.42 -6.77
N ASN A 172 -15.35 18.46 -7.34
CA ASN A 172 -14.26 19.19 -6.71
C ASN A 172 -14.81 20.34 -5.84
N HIS A 173 -14.77 20.19 -4.51
CA HIS A 173 -15.03 21.27 -3.55
C HIS A 173 -13.76 21.89 -2.97
N PHE A 174 -12.57 21.52 -3.45
CA PHE A 174 -11.34 22.21 -3.07
C PHE A 174 -11.29 23.65 -3.60
N PRO A 175 -10.48 24.52 -2.97
CA PRO A 175 -10.21 25.86 -3.47
C PRO A 175 -9.27 25.89 -4.70
N LYS A 176 -8.80 24.74 -5.18
CA LYS A 176 -7.89 24.59 -6.33
C LYS A 176 -8.24 23.36 -7.17
N ALA A 177 -7.63 23.27 -8.34
CA ALA A 177 -7.81 22.12 -9.23
C ALA A 177 -7.34 20.81 -8.59
N THR A 178 -7.92 19.71 -9.03
CA THR A 178 -7.58 18.34 -8.59
C THR A 178 -7.78 17.34 -9.73
N ALA A 179 -7.37 16.10 -9.50
CA ALA A 179 -7.71 14.95 -10.31
C ALA A 179 -7.68 13.70 -9.41
N VAL A 180 -8.32 12.61 -9.83
CA VAL A 180 -8.29 11.33 -9.10
C VAL A 180 -7.89 10.21 -10.06
N HIS A 181 -6.83 9.49 -9.72
CA HIS A 181 -6.33 8.33 -10.46
C HIS A 181 -6.72 7.03 -9.74
N TRP A 182 -6.99 5.98 -10.52
CA TRP A 182 -7.39 4.65 -10.06
C TRP A 182 -6.20 3.69 -10.11
N HIS A 183 -5.32 3.82 -9.13
CA HIS A 183 -4.05 3.10 -9.05
C HIS A 183 -4.24 1.59 -9.10
N GLY A 184 -3.72 0.98 -10.18
CA GLY A 184 -3.73 -0.47 -10.42
C GLY A 184 -4.87 -0.97 -11.31
N LEU A 185 -5.86 -0.12 -11.64
CA LEU A 185 -6.93 -0.50 -12.58
C LEU A 185 -6.51 -0.31 -14.04
N GLU A 186 -6.84 -1.27 -14.89
CA GLU A 186 -6.61 -1.16 -16.34
C GLU A 186 -7.77 -0.45 -17.04
N VAL A 187 -7.78 0.89 -16.94
CA VAL A 187 -8.80 1.74 -17.58
C VAL A 187 -8.27 2.46 -18.81
N SER A 188 -9.18 2.98 -19.64
CA SER A 188 -8.78 3.80 -20.79
C SER A 188 -8.15 5.11 -20.33
N THR A 189 -7.29 5.72 -21.16
CA THR A 189 -6.63 6.98 -20.82
C THR A 189 -7.62 8.07 -20.38
N HIS A 190 -8.83 8.14 -20.95
CA HIS A 190 -9.85 9.13 -20.58
C HIS A 190 -10.49 8.90 -19.21
N GLU A 191 -10.34 7.70 -18.65
CA GLU A 191 -10.86 7.29 -17.35
C GLU A 191 -9.76 7.23 -16.28
N ASP A 192 -8.50 7.39 -16.68
CA ASP A 192 -7.31 7.13 -15.85
C ASP A 192 -7.03 8.21 -14.80
N GLY A 193 -7.63 9.39 -14.90
CA GLY A 193 -7.43 10.41 -13.88
C GLY A 193 -6.25 11.33 -14.07
N VAL A 194 -5.50 11.23 -15.18
CA VAL A 194 -4.24 11.96 -15.38
C VAL A 194 -4.42 13.22 -16.24
N PRO A 195 -4.28 14.43 -15.65
CA PRO A 195 -4.41 15.67 -16.38
C PRO A 195 -3.35 15.83 -17.48
N GLY A 196 -3.76 16.32 -18.65
CA GLY A 196 -2.89 16.55 -19.79
C GLY A 196 -2.71 15.35 -20.72
N LEU A 197 -3.16 14.16 -20.31
CA LEU A 197 -3.22 12.97 -21.17
C LEU A 197 -4.68 12.66 -21.56
N GLY A 198 -5.47 12.20 -20.59
CA GLY A 198 -6.84 11.75 -20.83
C GLY A 198 -7.92 12.76 -20.49
N GLN A 199 -7.62 13.67 -19.57
CA GLN A 199 -8.54 14.68 -19.08
C GLN A 199 -7.84 16.00 -18.81
N LYS A 200 -8.64 17.04 -18.56
CA LYS A 200 -8.16 18.29 -17.96
C LYS A 200 -8.20 18.17 -16.43
N PRO A 201 -7.45 19.00 -15.69
CA PRO A 201 -7.67 19.16 -14.26
C PRO A 201 -9.14 19.50 -13.98
N ILE A 202 -9.67 18.98 -12.88
CA ILE A 202 -11.03 19.26 -12.41
C ILE A 202 -10.96 20.56 -11.59
N GLU A 203 -11.39 21.68 -12.17
CA GLU A 203 -11.31 22.99 -11.51
C GLU A 203 -12.25 23.10 -10.29
N PRO A 204 -12.04 24.08 -9.39
CA PRO A 204 -12.94 24.31 -8.25
C PRO A 204 -14.42 24.42 -8.66
N GLY A 205 -15.27 23.68 -7.96
CA GLY A 205 -16.72 23.61 -8.22
C GLY A 205 -17.11 22.78 -9.44
N GLN A 206 -16.15 22.22 -10.18
CA GLN A 206 -16.45 21.36 -11.33
C GLN A 206 -16.73 19.92 -10.93
N THR A 207 -17.32 19.20 -11.88
CA THR A 207 -17.61 17.78 -11.79
C THR A 207 -16.97 17.07 -12.97
N TYR A 208 -16.36 15.92 -12.71
CA TYR A 208 -15.94 14.97 -13.73
C TYR A 208 -16.70 13.66 -13.54
N ASN A 209 -17.07 13.02 -14.64
CA ASN A 209 -17.76 11.73 -14.59
C ASN A 209 -16.86 10.67 -15.21
N PHE A 210 -16.56 9.63 -14.43
CA PHE A 210 -15.88 8.44 -14.90
C PHE A 210 -16.91 7.36 -15.24
N ASP A 211 -16.63 6.57 -16.26
CA ASP A 211 -17.53 5.53 -16.77
C ASP A 211 -16.70 4.38 -17.39
N PHE A 212 -16.50 3.29 -16.63
CA PHE A 212 -15.65 2.17 -17.04
C PHE A 212 -16.18 0.83 -16.51
N THR A 213 -15.79 -0.26 -17.17
CA THR A 213 -16.13 -1.63 -16.74
C THR A 213 -14.91 -2.31 -16.16
N LEU A 214 -15.09 -3.03 -15.05
CA LEU A 214 -14.03 -3.83 -14.44
C LEU A 214 -13.94 -5.20 -15.08
N HIS A 215 -12.73 -5.72 -15.18
CA HIS A 215 -12.42 -6.98 -15.83
C HIS A 215 -11.75 -7.95 -14.85
N ASP A 216 -11.52 -9.19 -15.28
CA ASP A 216 -10.96 -10.22 -14.39
C ASP A 216 -9.50 -9.95 -14.02
N GLN A 217 -8.75 -9.22 -14.86
CA GLN A 217 -7.39 -8.80 -14.51
C GLN A 217 -7.34 -7.69 -13.45
N ASP A 218 -8.44 -6.96 -13.24
CA ASP A 218 -8.53 -5.93 -12.21
C ASP A 218 -8.82 -6.52 -10.82
N VAL A 219 -9.07 -7.84 -10.69
CA VAL A 219 -9.31 -8.48 -9.39
C VAL A 219 -8.10 -8.29 -8.48
N GLY A 220 -8.31 -7.67 -7.32
CA GLY A 220 -7.22 -7.39 -6.38
C GLY A 220 -7.45 -6.24 -5.42
N THR A 221 -6.38 -5.93 -4.70
CA THR A 221 -6.22 -4.78 -3.81
C THR A 221 -5.67 -3.61 -4.61
N HIS A 222 -6.52 -2.63 -4.88
CA HIS A 222 -6.18 -1.39 -5.56
C HIS A 222 -6.55 -0.19 -4.69
N TRP A 223 -6.20 1.00 -5.15
CA TRP A 223 -6.49 2.23 -4.42
C TRP A 223 -6.65 3.38 -5.39
N TYR A 224 -7.08 4.52 -4.88
CA TYR A 224 -7.23 5.73 -5.66
C TYR A 224 -6.61 6.89 -4.89
N HIS A 225 -6.04 7.86 -5.61
CA HIS A 225 -5.36 8.99 -5.00
C HIS A 225 -5.40 10.22 -5.93
N SER A 226 -4.95 11.37 -5.42
CA SER A 226 -4.80 12.56 -6.28
C SER A 226 -3.81 12.27 -7.41
N HIS A 227 -4.03 12.86 -8.58
CA HIS A 227 -3.02 12.92 -9.64
C HIS A 227 -2.78 14.37 -10.10
N TYR A 228 -2.93 15.30 -9.17
CA TYR A 228 -2.72 16.73 -9.35
C TYR A 228 -2.24 17.34 -8.04
N ASP A 229 -1.11 18.06 -8.10
CA ASP A 229 -0.44 18.65 -6.92
C ASP A 229 -0.22 17.59 -5.82
N ASP A 230 0.30 16.43 -6.22
CA ASP A 230 0.30 15.18 -5.42
C ASP A 230 1.02 15.35 -4.08
N MET A 231 2.13 16.10 -4.09
CA MET A 231 2.87 16.42 -2.88
C MET A 231 2.05 17.19 -1.85
N GLU A 232 1.00 17.91 -2.27
CA GLU A 232 0.09 18.60 -1.35
C GLU A 232 -1.17 17.78 -1.09
N GLN A 233 -1.80 17.21 -2.12
CA GLN A 233 -3.12 16.57 -1.98
C GLN A 233 -3.00 15.13 -1.47
N GLU A 234 -2.21 14.27 -2.12
CA GLU A 234 -2.05 12.86 -1.74
C GLU A 234 -1.43 12.74 -0.35
N THR A 235 -0.29 13.41 -0.12
CA THR A 235 0.44 13.32 1.16
C THR A 235 -0.34 13.90 2.34
N ASN A 236 -1.43 14.62 2.10
CA ASN A 236 -2.31 15.12 3.16
C ASN A 236 -3.71 14.49 3.12
N GLY A 237 -3.82 13.25 2.63
CA GLY A 237 -4.98 12.40 2.86
C GLY A 237 -5.84 12.10 1.64
N PHE A 238 -5.46 12.57 0.45
CA PHE A 238 -6.23 12.31 -0.77
C PHE A 238 -5.87 10.93 -1.30
N TYR A 239 -6.40 9.91 -0.64
CA TYR A 239 -6.31 8.53 -1.06
C TYR A 239 -7.44 7.68 -0.42
N GLY A 240 -7.76 6.53 -1.01
CA GLY A 240 -8.70 5.56 -0.44
C GLY A 240 -8.64 4.21 -1.16
N ALA A 241 -9.22 3.17 -0.56
CA ALA A 241 -9.15 1.81 -1.10
C ALA A 241 -10.14 1.56 -2.26
N PHE A 242 -9.70 0.80 -3.25
CA PHE A 242 -10.51 0.28 -4.35
C PHE A 242 -10.33 -1.24 -4.43
N ILE A 243 -11.28 -2.01 -3.90
CA ILE A 243 -11.18 -3.46 -3.87
C ILE A 243 -12.06 -4.08 -4.93
N VAL A 244 -11.45 -4.88 -5.81
CA VAL A 244 -12.15 -5.62 -6.86
C VAL A 244 -12.17 -7.10 -6.50
N ASN A 245 -13.34 -7.60 -6.15
CA ASN A 245 -13.55 -9.03 -5.89
C ASN A 245 -13.65 -9.81 -7.20
N PRO A 246 -13.40 -11.14 -7.18
CA PRO A 246 -13.78 -12.02 -8.28
C PRO A 246 -15.27 -11.88 -8.62
N ARG A 247 -15.63 -12.23 -9.87
CA ARG A 247 -17.04 -12.28 -10.31
C ARG A 247 -17.90 -13.07 -9.31
N PRO A 248 -19.17 -12.69 -9.09
CA PRO A 248 -20.07 -13.45 -8.22
C PRO A 248 -20.13 -14.94 -8.60
N GLY A 249 -19.87 -15.81 -7.64
CA GLY A 249 -19.81 -17.27 -7.83
C GLY A 249 -18.43 -17.83 -8.18
N SER A 250 -17.44 -16.99 -8.46
CA SER A 250 -16.05 -17.42 -8.60
C SER A 250 -15.45 -17.79 -7.23
N PRO A 251 -14.50 -18.74 -7.17
CA PRO A 251 -13.77 -19.03 -5.94
C PRO A 251 -13.04 -17.79 -5.43
N GLN A 252 -13.13 -17.52 -4.13
CA GLN A 252 -12.27 -16.52 -3.49
C GLN A 252 -10.81 -16.96 -3.56
N GLN A 253 -9.95 -16.04 -3.97
CA GLN A 253 -8.51 -16.30 -4.13
C GLN A 253 -7.79 -16.30 -2.77
N ILE A 254 -8.15 -15.37 -1.90
CA ILE A 254 -7.66 -15.28 -0.52
C ILE A 254 -8.79 -15.73 0.41
N LYS A 255 -8.50 -16.69 1.30
CA LYS A 255 -9.46 -17.17 2.31
C LYS A 255 -9.11 -16.58 3.66
N SER A 256 -10.02 -15.77 4.20
CA SER A 256 -9.87 -15.08 5.48
C SER A 256 -11.21 -15.06 6.22
N ASP A 257 -11.14 -14.94 7.54
CA ASP A 257 -12.31 -14.77 8.41
C ASP A 257 -12.60 -13.30 8.69
N VAL A 258 -11.55 -12.47 8.68
CA VAL A 258 -11.60 -11.02 8.90
C VAL A 258 -10.57 -10.33 8.01
N GLU A 259 -10.90 -9.12 7.56
CA GLU A 259 -10.07 -8.31 6.67
C GLU A 259 -9.87 -6.92 7.24
N TYR A 260 -8.67 -6.38 7.06
CA TYR A 260 -8.29 -5.03 7.51
C TYR A 260 -7.49 -4.32 6.44
N ASP A 261 -7.81 -3.05 6.22
CA ASP A 261 -7.07 -2.20 5.30
C ASP A 261 -6.21 -1.24 6.14
N GLN A 262 -4.92 -1.12 5.82
CA GLN A 262 -3.96 -0.32 6.57
C GLN A 262 -3.15 0.55 5.58
N PHE A 263 -3.61 1.78 5.40
CA PHE A 263 -2.88 2.84 4.72
C PHE A 263 -1.76 3.33 5.61
N VAL A 264 -0.52 3.12 5.16
CA VAL A 264 0.69 3.61 5.80
C VAL A 264 1.09 4.88 5.07
N ALA A 265 1.02 6.02 5.76
CA ALA A 265 1.27 7.33 5.16
C ALA A 265 2.03 8.25 6.13
N ALA A 266 2.44 9.41 5.60
CA ALA A 266 2.84 10.57 6.39
C ALA A 266 1.90 11.73 6.07
N MET A 267 1.53 12.54 7.06
CA MET A 267 0.63 13.68 6.92
C MET A 267 1.07 14.82 7.82
N SER A 268 1.42 15.97 7.24
CA SER A 268 1.77 17.20 7.99
C SER A 268 2.75 16.96 9.15
N GLY A 269 3.79 16.15 8.92
CA GLY A 269 4.84 15.82 9.89
C GLY A 269 4.53 14.65 10.84
N TYR A 270 3.33 14.06 10.78
CA TYR A 270 2.98 12.83 11.50
C TYR A 270 3.12 11.63 10.58
N TYR A 271 3.55 10.49 11.10
CA TYR A 271 3.35 9.21 10.42
C TYR A 271 2.05 8.58 10.90
N VAL A 272 1.25 8.03 9.99
CA VAL A 272 -0.13 7.65 10.28
C VAL A 272 -0.52 6.32 9.66
N ILE A 273 -1.29 5.53 10.42
CA ILE A 273 -2.05 4.39 9.91
C ILE A 273 -3.50 4.83 9.78
N ASN A 274 -4.07 4.75 8.57
CA ASN A 274 -5.44 5.18 8.29
C ASN A 274 -5.73 6.61 8.82
N GLY A 275 -4.82 7.54 8.55
CA GLY A 275 -4.95 8.94 8.97
C GLY A 275 -4.76 9.19 10.47
N LYS A 276 -4.45 8.17 11.29
CA LYS A 276 -4.21 8.31 12.73
C LYS A 276 -2.78 7.99 13.10
N ALA A 277 -2.22 8.77 14.02
CA ALA A 277 -0.98 8.44 14.69
C ALA A 277 -1.29 7.76 16.04
N PHE A 278 -0.45 6.80 16.44
CA PHE A 278 -0.57 6.19 17.77
C PHE A 278 -0.50 7.28 18.86
N PRO A 279 -1.31 7.19 19.95
CA PRO A 279 -2.15 6.07 20.38
C PRO A 279 -3.57 6.01 19.79
N ASP A 280 -3.93 6.87 18.84
CA ASP A 280 -5.32 6.97 18.35
C ASP A 280 -5.64 6.10 17.13
N THR A 281 -4.67 5.35 16.63
CA THR A 281 -4.84 4.27 15.64
C THR A 281 -5.85 3.23 16.10
N GLN A 282 -6.63 2.67 15.18
CA GLN A 282 -7.57 1.59 15.49
C GLN A 282 -6.88 0.23 15.55
N PRO A 283 -7.13 -0.57 16.60
CA PRO A 283 -6.58 -1.92 16.69
C PRO A 283 -7.23 -2.87 15.67
N ILE A 284 -6.46 -3.88 15.27
CA ILE A 284 -6.89 -5.03 14.48
C ILE A 284 -7.47 -6.06 15.46
N ILE A 285 -8.80 -6.11 15.58
CA ILE A 285 -9.51 -6.95 16.56
C ILE A 285 -9.75 -8.36 16.02
N VAL A 286 -9.06 -9.36 16.58
CA VAL A 286 -9.12 -10.75 16.09
C VAL A 286 -9.64 -11.70 17.17
N LYS A 287 -10.11 -12.89 16.76
CA LYS A 287 -10.42 -14.01 17.65
C LYS A 287 -9.42 -15.13 17.43
N HIS A 288 -9.17 -15.89 18.49
CA HIS A 288 -8.35 -17.10 18.41
C HIS A 288 -8.85 -18.04 17.29
N GLY A 289 -7.91 -18.50 16.46
CA GLY A 289 -8.11 -19.41 15.36
C GLY A 289 -8.47 -18.75 14.02
N GLN A 290 -8.75 -17.44 13.98
CA GLN A 290 -9.10 -16.76 12.73
C GLN A 290 -7.91 -16.66 11.77
N ASN A 291 -8.16 -16.82 10.48
CA ASN A 291 -7.26 -16.39 9.43
C ASN A 291 -7.54 -14.91 9.15
N VAL A 292 -6.54 -14.08 9.42
CA VAL A 292 -6.62 -12.63 9.33
C VAL A 292 -5.93 -12.20 8.04
N HIS A 293 -6.61 -11.36 7.27
CA HIS A 293 -6.08 -10.79 6.05
C HIS A 293 -5.90 -9.27 6.22
N ILE A 294 -4.68 -8.79 6.06
CA ILE A 294 -4.35 -7.37 6.08
C ILE A 294 -3.95 -6.94 4.68
N ARG A 295 -4.61 -5.92 4.14
CA ARG A 295 -4.18 -5.17 2.96
C ARG A 295 -3.35 -3.98 3.41
N LEU A 296 -2.08 -3.96 3.02
CA LEU A 296 -1.20 -2.82 3.23
C LEU A 296 -1.20 -1.92 2.00
N PHE A 297 -1.27 -0.61 2.20
CA PHE A 297 -1.19 0.40 1.14
C PHE A 297 -0.07 1.38 1.44
N GLY A 298 0.89 1.50 0.53
CA GLY A 298 2.03 2.42 0.61
C GLY A 298 1.66 3.83 0.14
N ALA A 299 0.88 4.56 0.96
CA ALA A 299 0.40 5.91 0.66
C ALA A 299 1.33 7.04 1.18
N ASP A 300 2.51 6.70 1.70
CA ASP A 300 3.58 7.67 1.91
C ASP A 300 4.31 7.89 0.58
N ALA A 301 4.35 9.13 0.09
CA ALA A 301 4.98 9.46 -1.18
C ALA A 301 6.51 9.43 -1.17
N ASN A 302 7.15 9.42 0.02
CA ASN A 302 8.59 9.68 0.13
C ASN A 302 9.37 8.57 0.82
N SER A 303 8.73 7.81 1.71
CA SER A 303 9.42 6.88 2.60
C SER A 303 8.98 5.44 2.37
N ILE A 304 9.95 4.53 2.49
CA ILE A 304 9.66 3.11 2.65
C ILE A 304 9.35 2.81 4.11
N HIS A 305 8.49 1.82 4.35
CA HIS A 305 8.04 1.42 5.69
C HIS A 305 8.18 -0.08 5.89
N PRO A 306 9.20 -0.56 6.63
CA PRO A 306 9.30 -1.96 7.01
C PRO A 306 8.25 -2.31 8.09
N MET A 307 7.08 -2.80 7.67
CA MET A 307 5.97 -3.15 8.56
C MET A 307 6.18 -4.52 9.20
N HIS A 308 6.32 -4.54 10.53
CA HIS A 308 6.64 -5.70 11.35
C HIS A 308 5.49 -6.08 12.28
N LEU A 309 5.11 -7.37 12.29
CA LEU A 309 4.09 -7.93 13.18
C LEU A 309 4.74 -8.79 14.28
N HIS A 310 4.48 -8.45 15.54
CA HIS A 310 4.97 -9.20 16.69
C HIS A 310 4.22 -10.53 16.86
N GLY A 311 4.92 -11.54 17.36
CA GLY A 311 4.34 -12.83 17.78
C GLY A 311 3.75 -13.69 16.66
N HIS A 312 3.83 -13.27 15.41
CA HIS A 312 3.30 -13.98 14.26
C HIS A 312 4.32 -13.91 13.12
N SER A 313 4.27 -14.93 12.27
CA SER A 313 4.69 -14.77 10.88
C SER A 313 3.42 -14.67 10.03
N PHE A 314 3.51 -13.91 8.95
CA PHE A 314 2.47 -13.81 7.92
C PHE A 314 2.99 -14.31 6.59
N GLN A 315 2.07 -14.69 5.71
CA GLN A 315 2.34 -14.97 4.31
C GLN A 315 1.98 -13.76 3.47
N ILE A 316 2.90 -13.33 2.60
CA ILE A 316 2.57 -12.42 1.49
C ILE A 316 1.91 -13.27 0.41
N VAL A 317 0.64 -13.01 0.12
CA VAL A 317 -0.17 -13.81 -0.82
C VAL A 317 -0.51 -13.08 -2.12
N ALA A 318 -0.48 -11.74 -2.11
CA ALA A 318 -0.57 -10.90 -3.29
C ALA A 318 0.29 -9.65 -3.15
N GLU A 319 0.73 -9.13 -4.29
CA GLU A 319 1.51 -7.90 -4.46
C GLU A 319 0.84 -7.09 -5.58
N ASP A 320 0.59 -5.80 -5.36
CA ASP A 320 -0.04 -4.89 -6.34
C ASP A 320 -1.34 -5.44 -6.94
N GLY A 321 -2.19 -5.99 -6.08
CA GLY A 321 -3.46 -6.61 -6.46
C GLY A 321 -3.35 -7.99 -7.11
N HIS A 322 -2.15 -8.49 -7.39
CA HIS A 322 -1.95 -9.76 -8.08
C HIS A 322 -1.42 -10.88 -7.18
N MET A 323 -2.03 -12.06 -7.26
CA MET A 323 -1.60 -13.23 -6.49
C MET A 323 -0.15 -13.62 -6.82
N VAL A 324 0.67 -13.80 -5.78
CA VAL A 324 2.02 -14.32 -5.99
C VAL A 324 1.97 -15.81 -6.30
N THR A 325 2.88 -16.30 -7.15
CA THR A 325 2.91 -17.72 -7.53
C THR A 325 3.31 -18.62 -6.34
N GLN A 326 4.13 -18.12 -5.43
CA GLN A 326 4.54 -18.82 -4.21
C GLN A 326 4.53 -17.85 -3.03
N PRO A 327 3.57 -17.99 -2.09
CA PRO A 327 3.53 -17.14 -0.92
C PRO A 327 4.81 -17.22 -0.10
N ILE A 328 5.29 -16.07 0.34
CA ILE A 328 6.52 -15.96 1.13
C ILE A 328 6.16 -15.68 2.59
N THR A 329 6.68 -16.47 3.51
CA THR A 329 6.51 -16.25 4.95
C THR A 329 7.55 -15.26 5.47
N LYS A 330 7.08 -14.20 6.13
CA LYS A 330 7.91 -13.18 6.79
C LYS A 330 7.27 -12.73 8.11
N ASP A 331 8.02 -11.98 8.91
CA ASP A 331 7.50 -11.20 10.03
C ASP A 331 7.52 -9.69 9.75
N THR A 332 8.23 -9.27 8.69
CA THR A 332 8.46 -7.89 8.29
C THR A 332 8.43 -7.79 6.77
N VAL A 333 7.64 -6.86 6.24
CA VAL A 333 7.56 -6.54 4.81
C VAL A 333 7.95 -5.09 4.58
N GLN A 334 8.78 -4.83 3.57
CA GLN A 334 9.15 -3.48 3.18
C GLN A 334 8.09 -2.96 2.23
N LEU A 335 7.35 -1.94 2.65
CA LEU A 335 6.30 -1.29 1.88
C LEU A 335 6.86 0.00 1.27
N ALA A 336 6.97 0.09 -0.05
CA ALA A 336 7.40 1.30 -0.74
C ALA A 336 6.22 2.19 -1.16
N PRO A 337 6.45 3.47 -1.51
CA PRO A 337 5.42 4.32 -2.11
C PRO A 337 4.81 3.65 -3.35
N GLY A 338 3.49 3.60 -3.45
CA GLY A 338 2.81 2.94 -4.58
C GLY A 338 2.35 1.51 -4.29
N GLU A 339 3.14 0.75 -3.54
CA GLU A 339 2.97 -0.70 -3.43
C GLU A 339 1.76 -1.07 -2.57
N THR A 340 1.17 -2.22 -2.89
CA THR A 340 0.23 -2.91 -1.99
C THR A 340 0.70 -4.33 -1.71
N TYR A 341 0.44 -4.80 -0.48
CA TYR A 341 0.69 -6.18 -0.08
C TYR A 341 -0.51 -6.76 0.65
N ASP A 342 -0.89 -7.98 0.27
CA ASP A 342 -1.89 -8.77 0.98
C ASP A 342 -1.19 -9.77 1.90
N LEU A 343 -1.34 -9.56 3.21
CA LEU A 343 -0.74 -10.37 4.26
C LEU A 343 -1.79 -11.28 4.89
N VAL A 344 -1.49 -12.56 5.04
CA VAL A 344 -2.36 -13.53 5.74
C VAL A 344 -1.62 -14.18 6.91
N PHE A 345 -2.24 -14.19 8.09
CA PHE A 345 -1.72 -14.93 9.23
C PHE A 345 -2.85 -15.60 10.02
N ASN A 346 -2.50 -16.65 10.76
CA ASN A 346 -3.43 -17.29 11.69
C ASN A 346 -3.30 -16.64 13.08
N ALA A 347 -4.42 -16.19 13.63
CA ALA A 347 -4.51 -15.62 14.97
C ALA A 347 -4.50 -16.73 16.04
N TRP A 348 -3.33 -17.28 16.34
CA TRP A 348 -3.17 -18.46 17.20
C TRP A 348 -3.15 -18.16 18.71
N SER A 349 -2.99 -16.90 19.13
CA SER A 349 -2.79 -16.56 20.54
C SER A 349 -4.07 -16.61 21.38
N THR A 350 -3.93 -16.58 22.72
CA THR A 350 -5.06 -16.69 23.64
C THR A 350 -5.88 -15.39 23.69
N PRO A 351 -7.20 -15.46 23.93
CA PRO A 351 -8.05 -14.29 24.20
C PRO A 351 -7.43 -13.30 25.20
N GLY A 352 -7.49 -12.01 24.90
CA GLY A 352 -6.89 -10.94 25.71
C GLY A 352 -5.42 -10.63 25.44
N SER A 353 -4.75 -11.40 24.57
CA SER A 353 -3.37 -11.08 24.12
C SER A 353 -3.36 -9.85 23.20
N MET A 354 -2.23 -9.13 23.18
CA MET A 354 -2.01 -8.00 22.29
C MET A 354 -0.61 -8.06 21.69
N TYR A 355 -0.51 -7.78 20.40
CA TYR A 355 0.76 -7.77 19.67
C TYR A 355 0.88 -6.50 18.82
N PRO A 356 1.97 -5.72 18.96
CA PRO A 356 2.21 -4.58 18.10
C PRO A 356 2.34 -4.97 16.62
N PHE A 357 1.77 -4.13 15.76
CA PHE A 357 2.02 -4.11 14.32
C PHE A 357 2.49 -2.71 13.94
N HIS A 358 3.75 -2.56 13.54
CA HIS A 358 4.38 -1.24 13.43
C HIS A 358 5.48 -1.14 12.37
N CYS A 359 5.80 0.08 11.97
CA CYS A 359 6.96 0.35 11.13
C CYS A 359 8.27 0.15 11.93
N HIS A 360 9.27 -0.51 11.34
CA HIS A 360 10.55 -0.81 11.99
C HIS A 360 11.63 0.27 11.75
N ILE A 361 11.24 1.45 11.27
CA ILE A 361 12.06 2.66 11.30
C ILE A 361 11.70 3.43 12.58
N LEU A 362 12.63 3.51 13.53
CA LEU A 362 12.34 4.03 14.88
C LEU A 362 11.86 5.48 14.88
N SER A 363 12.36 6.32 13.98
CA SER A 363 11.89 7.70 13.85
C SER A 363 10.44 7.80 13.38
N HIS A 364 9.87 6.74 12.78
CA HIS A 364 8.47 6.71 12.35
C HIS A 364 7.52 6.27 13.49
N LEU A 365 8.06 5.97 14.67
CA LEU A 365 7.32 5.57 15.87
C LEU A 365 7.17 6.73 16.86
N MET A 366 7.30 7.97 16.38
CA MET A 366 7.26 9.18 17.19
C MET A 366 6.35 10.21 16.56
N ASN A 367 5.56 10.89 17.39
CA ASN A 367 4.83 12.09 17.00
C ASN A 367 5.73 13.33 17.16
N PRO A 368 5.51 14.38 16.36
CA PRO A 368 6.22 15.65 16.51
C PRO A 368 6.27 16.15 17.96
N GLY A 369 7.48 16.50 18.41
CA GLY A 369 7.73 17.03 19.76
C GLY A 369 7.98 15.97 20.84
N GLN A 370 7.81 14.68 20.55
CA GLN A 370 8.20 13.60 21.47
C GLN A 370 9.73 13.44 21.49
N THR A 371 10.29 12.99 22.62
CA THR A 371 11.75 12.97 22.86
C THR A 371 12.33 11.60 23.22
N GLY A 372 11.49 10.56 23.26
CA GLY A 372 11.96 9.17 23.14
C GLY A 372 11.48 8.20 24.22
N THR A 373 10.65 8.63 25.18
CA THR A 373 9.96 7.71 26.09
C THR A 373 8.52 7.45 25.67
N GLU A 374 7.99 8.30 24.80
CA GLU A 374 6.66 8.19 24.23
C GLU A 374 6.67 7.33 22.96
N MET A 375 5.56 6.65 22.71
CA MET A 375 5.31 6.00 21.42
C MET A 375 4.29 6.85 20.64
N GLY A 376 4.47 6.90 19.32
CA GLY A 376 3.61 7.59 18.39
C GLY A 376 3.68 6.98 17.00
N GLY A 377 3.17 7.70 16.00
CA GLY A 377 3.36 7.34 14.60
C GLY A 377 2.72 6.02 14.17
N LEU A 378 3.48 5.23 13.38
CA LEU A 378 3.03 4.02 12.70
C LEU A 378 3.01 2.79 13.62
N ILE A 379 2.06 2.76 14.54
CA ILE A 379 1.82 1.62 15.42
C ILE A 379 0.33 1.37 15.45
N THR A 380 -0.08 0.12 15.27
CA THR A 380 -1.37 -0.38 15.73
C THR A 380 -1.17 -1.66 16.53
N LEU A 381 -2.25 -2.20 17.09
CA LEU A 381 -2.24 -3.42 17.88
C LEU A 381 -3.12 -4.48 17.23
N VAL A 382 -2.61 -5.70 17.12
CA VAL A 382 -3.45 -6.89 16.93
C VAL A 382 -3.92 -7.32 18.32
N GLU A 383 -5.21 -7.11 18.60
CA GLU A 383 -5.82 -7.42 19.89
C GLU A 383 -6.74 -8.62 19.79
N TYR A 384 -6.53 -9.60 20.66
CA TYR A 384 -7.36 -10.78 20.75
C TYR A 384 -8.58 -10.47 21.62
N ALA A 385 -9.77 -10.50 21.03
CA ALA A 385 -11.03 -10.34 21.74
C ALA A 385 -11.14 -11.35 22.90
N LYS A 386 -11.65 -10.88 24.04
CA LYS A 386 -11.77 -11.67 25.28
C LYS A 386 -12.87 -12.72 25.22
#